data_AF-A0A243GIL3-F1
#
_entry.id   AF-A0A243GIL3-F1
#
_cell.length_a   1.000
_cell.length_b   1.000
_cell.length_c   1.000
_cell.angle_alpha   90.00
_cell.angle_beta   90.00
_cell.angle_gamma   90.00
#
_symmetry.space_group_name_H-M   'P 1'
#
loop_
_entity.id
_entity.type
_entity.pdbx_description
1 polymer ?
#
loop_
_entity_poly.entity_id
_entity_poly.type
_entity_poly.pdbx_seq_one_letter_code
_entity_poly.pdbx_strand_id
1 'polypeptide(L)'
;MINNTIPSFLKLWEGTDVELTVLNQYFTSHPEIFEEYFKYHCPKTKERLSNAINLYPTKIEDIRVIAELLPNIIQEITNEYDNKFNFDVNMKFHLFVGAFGSNAFVEREIIGDIFFAAEKLSPDSNHLRIIIAHEIGHIYHNVMLQNDGMDWSKAEWNEASVGLYREGVATYLSKQIMKGLNESVYYSYNNDGERWLQYYIENEEHIKKRFLEDYIEGWTFEKEKEWFRLSGGQYFGYNRLGYFLGTAFVEYVVQAWGESEVFTFWNKHNLKRDVMDWLVK
;
A
#
# COMPACT_ATOMS: atom_id res chain seq x y z
N MET A 1 -15.37 -10.92 -1.26
CA MET A 1 -16.40 -10.61 -2.31
C MET A 1 -15.88 -9.45 -3.16
N ILE A 2 -16.01 -9.47 -4.49
CA ILE A 2 -15.42 -8.44 -5.37
C ILE A 2 -16.51 -7.46 -5.87
N ASN A 3 -16.34 -6.17 -5.60
CA ASN A 3 -17.07 -5.07 -6.23
C ASN A 3 -16.19 -4.45 -7.34
N ASN A 4 -16.48 -4.74 -8.60
CA ASN A 4 -15.67 -4.28 -9.73
C ASN A 4 -16.44 -3.27 -10.60
N THR A 5 -16.03 -2.00 -10.55
CA THR A 5 -16.64 -0.91 -11.31
C THR A 5 -15.84 -0.51 -12.55
N ILE A 6 -14.66 -1.15 -12.79
CA ILE A 6 -13.81 -0.88 -13.96
C ILE A 6 -14.56 -1.10 -15.29
N PRO A 7 -15.37 -2.17 -15.48
CA PRO A 7 -16.15 -2.33 -16.70
C PRO A 7 -17.14 -1.18 -16.96
N SER A 8 -17.70 -0.60 -15.89
CA SER A 8 -18.60 0.56 -15.98
C SER A 8 -17.86 1.79 -16.50
N PHE A 9 -16.65 2.04 -15.99
CA PHE A 9 -15.78 3.09 -16.49
C PHE A 9 -15.38 2.88 -17.96
N LEU A 10 -14.95 1.67 -18.33
CA LEU A 10 -14.53 1.36 -19.71
C LEU A 10 -15.67 1.56 -20.72
N LYS A 11 -16.89 1.13 -20.37
CA LYS A 11 -18.08 1.35 -21.20
C LYS A 11 -18.38 2.84 -21.41
N LEU A 12 -18.20 3.65 -20.36
CA LEU A 12 -18.36 5.09 -20.44
C LEU A 12 -17.28 5.75 -21.31
N TRP A 13 -16.04 5.26 -21.21
CA TRP A 13 -14.91 5.74 -22.01
C TRP A 13 -15.07 5.44 -23.51
N GLU A 14 -15.62 4.27 -23.87
CA GLU A 14 -15.85 3.87 -25.25
C GLU A 14 -17.06 4.55 -25.90
N GLY A 15 -18.05 4.94 -25.09
CA GLY A 15 -19.35 5.41 -25.58
C GLY A 15 -19.42 6.92 -25.85
N THR A 16 -18.52 7.71 -25.28
CA THR A 16 -18.59 9.19 -25.31
C THR A 16 -17.21 9.84 -25.11
N ASP A 17 -17.06 11.08 -25.57
CA ASP A 17 -15.95 11.93 -25.11
C ASP A 17 -16.10 12.20 -23.60
N VAL A 18 -15.18 11.66 -22.80
CA VAL A 18 -15.27 11.75 -21.34
C VAL A 18 -14.85 13.13 -20.86
N GLU A 19 -15.86 13.96 -20.61
CA GLU A 19 -15.70 15.25 -19.95
C GLU A 19 -15.90 15.16 -18.43
N LEU A 20 -15.61 16.25 -17.72
CA LEU A 20 -15.74 16.33 -16.25
C LEU A 20 -17.13 15.93 -15.74
N THR A 21 -18.19 16.28 -16.45
CA THR A 21 -19.58 15.97 -16.07
C THR A 21 -19.83 14.46 -16.13
N VAL A 22 -19.41 13.83 -17.22
CA VAL A 22 -19.52 12.38 -17.47
C VAL A 22 -18.68 11.61 -16.45
N LEU A 23 -17.43 12.02 -16.21
CA LEU A 23 -16.57 11.41 -15.19
C LEU A 23 -17.16 11.54 -13.78
N ASN A 24 -17.77 12.68 -13.45
CA ASN A 24 -18.44 12.86 -12.16
C ASN A 24 -19.68 11.96 -12.00
N GLN A 25 -20.40 11.65 -13.08
CA GLN A 25 -21.53 10.71 -13.02
C GLN A 25 -21.06 9.30 -12.66
N TYR A 26 -19.94 8.85 -13.23
CA TYR A 26 -19.33 7.59 -12.84
C TYR A 26 -18.96 7.56 -11.35
N PHE A 27 -18.38 8.64 -10.82
CA PHE A 27 -18.06 8.71 -9.39
C PHE A 27 -19.30 8.72 -8.49
N THR A 28 -20.33 9.50 -8.84
CA THR A 28 -21.55 9.61 -8.03
C THR A 28 -22.40 8.34 -8.09
N SER A 29 -22.24 7.51 -9.12
CA SER A 29 -22.99 6.23 -9.25
C SER A 29 -22.41 5.08 -8.42
N HIS A 30 -21.22 5.25 -7.82
CA HIS A 30 -20.57 4.23 -6.98
C HIS A 30 -20.08 4.85 -5.64
N PRO A 31 -20.99 5.42 -4.82
CA PRO A 31 -20.63 6.12 -3.58
C PRO A 31 -19.87 5.23 -2.60
N GLU A 32 -20.12 3.92 -2.60
CA GLU A 32 -19.45 2.94 -1.73
C GLU A 32 -17.93 2.85 -1.97
N ILE A 33 -17.44 3.34 -3.11
CA ILE A 33 -16.00 3.44 -3.40
C ILE A 33 -15.54 4.88 -3.22
N PHE A 34 -16.28 5.82 -3.82
CA PHE A 34 -15.76 7.16 -4.04
C PHE A 34 -15.91 8.09 -2.84
N GLU A 35 -16.78 7.77 -1.87
CA GLU A 35 -16.83 8.52 -0.61
C GLU A 35 -15.54 8.36 0.20
N GLU A 36 -15.05 7.13 0.37
CA GLU A 36 -13.78 6.84 1.06
C GLU A 36 -12.59 7.39 0.25
N TYR A 37 -12.53 7.08 -1.05
CA TYR A 37 -11.43 7.48 -1.92
C TYR A 37 -11.23 8.99 -1.96
N PHE A 38 -12.29 9.77 -2.20
CA PHE A 38 -12.14 11.22 -2.33
C PHE A 38 -11.95 11.95 -1.00
N LYS A 39 -12.39 11.35 0.11
CA LYS A 39 -12.25 11.92 1.45
C LYS A 39 -10.84 11.78 1.99
N TYR A 40 -10.17 10.66 1.73
CA TYR A 40 -8.88 10.35 2.37
C TYR A 40 -7.72 10.14 1.40
N HIS A 41 -7.96 9.68 0.18
CA HIS A 41 -6.90 9.18 -0.72
C HIS A 41 -6.67 10.04 -1.96
N CYS A 42 -7.64 10.87 -2.35
CA CYS A 42 -7.53 11.75 -3.49
C CYS A 42 -8.44 12.99 -3.34
N PRO A 43 -7.91 14.19 -3.07
CA PRO A 43 -8.76 15.38 -3.04
C PRO A 43 -9.53 15.57 -4.37
N LYS A 44 -10.86 15.69 -4.31
CA LYS A 44 -11.71 15.86 -5.50
C LYS A 44 -11.74 17.31 -5.97
N THR A 45 -10.65 17.76 -6.61
CA THR A 45 -10.57 19.11 -7.21
C THR A 45 -10.83 19.07 -8.71
N LYS A 46 -11.39 20.15 -9.26
CA LYS A 46 -11.63 20.26 -10.71
C LYS A 46 -10.35 20.07 -11.52
N GLU A 47 -9.25 20.68 -11.08
CA GLU A 47 -7.94 20.56 -11.71
C GLU A 47 -7.45 19.10 -11.76
N ARG A 48 -7.53 18.37 -10.64
CA ARG A 48 -7.12 16.96 -10.59
C ARG A 48 -7.96 16.10 -11.52
N LEU A 49 -9.28 16.30 -11.55
CA LEU A 49 -10.15 15.55 -12.45
C LEU A 49 -9.87 15.86 -13.92
N SER A 50 -9.62 17.13 -14.27
CA SER A 50 -9.19 17.50 -15.63
C SER A 50 -7.86 16.84 -16.01
N ASN A 51 -6.89 16.83 -15.09
CA ASN A 51 -5.62 16.17 -15.33
C ASN A 51 -5.77 14.65 -15.48
N ALA A 52 -6.63 14.01 -14.68
CA ALA A 52 -6.93 12.58 -14.80
C ALA A 52 -7.52 12.24 -16.17
N ILE A 53 -8.48 13.04 -16.67
CA ILE A 53 -9.06 12.88 -18.01
C ILE A 53 -7.97 12.87 -19.10
N ASN A 54 -7.01 13.77 -19.00
CA ASN A 54 -5.91 13.86 -19.96
C ASN A 54 -4.93 12.67 -19.87
N LEU A 55 -4.84 12.02 -18.71
CA LEU A 55 -3.94 10.89 -18.48
C LEU A 55 -4.55 9.54 -18.86
N TYR A 56 -5.88 9.36 -18.71
CA TYR A 56 -6.55 8.09 -19.02
C TYR A 56 -6.22 7.50 -20.39
N PRO A 57 -6.15 8.26 -21.51
CA PRO A 57 -5.81 7.69 -22.82
C PRO A 57 -4.53 6.86 -22.81
N THR A 58 -3.54 7.27 -22.02
CA THR A 58 -2.25 6.56 -21.88
C THR A 58 -2.32 5.30 -21.03
N LYS A 59 -3.45 5.08 -20.33
CA LYS A 59 -3.67 4.02 -19.34
C LYS A 59 -4.83 3.09 -19.66
N ILE A 60 -5.68 3.40 -20.64
CA ILE A 60 -6.86 2.58 -20.95
C ILE A 60 -6.49 1.12 -21.20
N GLU A 61 -5.41 0.85 -21.92
CA GLU A 61 -5.04 -0.54 -22.22
C GLU A 61 -4.52 -1.28 -21.01
N ASP A 62 -3.71 -0.62 -20.17
CA ASP A 62 -3.33 -1.17 -18.86
C ASP A 62 -4.59 -1.48 -18.03
N ILE A 63 -5.55 -0.55 -17.96
CA ILE A 63 -6.80 -0.70 -17.21
C ILE A 63 -7.62 -1.90 -17.70
N ARG A 64 -7.69 -2.16 -19.01
CA ARG A 64 -8.37 -3.35 -19.56
C ARG A 64 -7.72 -4.63 -19.10
N VAL A 65 -6.41 -4.73 -19.25
CA VAL A 65 -5.64 -5.91 -18.81
C VAL A 65 -5.83 -6.13 -17.31
N ILE A 66 -5.76 -5.07 -16.51
CA ILE A 66 -5.98 -5.13 -15.07
C ILE A 66 -7.41 -5.60 -14.76
N ALA A 67 -8.43 -5.09 -15.45
CA ALA A 67 -9.82 -5.49 -15.22
C ALA A 67 -10.07 -6.98 -15.41
N GLU A 68 -9.35 -7.60 -16.36
CA GLU A 68 -9.42 -9.04 -16.65
C GLU A 68 -8.62 -9.87 -15.64
N LEU A 69 -7.42 -9.41 -15.26
CA LEU A 69 -6.51 -10.15 -14.40
C LEU A 69 -6.89 -10.10 -12.92
N LEU A 70 -7.27 -8.92 -12.41
CA LEU A 70 -7.35 -8.66 -10.97
C LEU A 70 -8.26 -9.65 -10.22
N PRO A 71 -9.48 -9.97 -10.70
CA PRO A 71 -10.37 -10.86 -9.95
C PRO A 71 -9.78 -12.25 -9.73
N ASN A 72 -9.10 -12.79 -10.74
CA ASN A 72 -8.46 -14.10 -10.64
C ASN A 72 -7.22 -14.05 -9.73
N ILE A 73 -6.42 -12.98 -9.83
CA ILE A 73 -5.24 -12.80 -8.98
C ILE A 73 -5.65 -12.59 -7.51
N ILE A 74 -6.74 -11.88 -7.24
CA ILE A 74 -7.28 -11.75 -5.88
C ILE A 74 -7.60 -13.14 -5.32
N GLN A 75 -8.34 -13.97 -6.07
CA GLN A 75 -8.65 -15.33 -5.63
C GLN A 75 -7.38 -16.18 -5.41
N GLU A 76 -6.39 -16.05 -6.27
CA GLU A 76 -5.09 -16.72 -6.14
C GLU A 76 -4.43 -16.33 -4.80
N ILE A 77 -4.27 -15.04 -4.54
CA ILE A 77 -3.59 -14.55 -3.34
C ILE A 77 -4.38 -14.81 -2.07
N THR A 78 -5.72 -14.74 -2.10
CA THR A 78 -6.54 -15.11 -0.94
C THR A 78 -6.33 -16.58 -0.57
N ASN A 79 -6.21 -17.47 -1.56
CA ASN A 79 -5.94 -18.88 -1.32
C ASN A 79 -4.53 -19.09 -0.76
N GLU A 80 -3.54 -18.31 -1.22
CA GLU A 80 -2.18 -18.39 -0.66
C GLU A 80 -2.13 -17.95 0.81
N TYR A 81 -2.88 -16.92 1.21
CA TYR A 81 -3.01 -16.53 2.61
C TYR A 81 -3.71 -17.59 3.47
N ASP A 82 -4.77 -18.22 2.96
CA ASP A 82 -5.42 -19.34 3.64
C ASP A 82 -4.46 -20.53 3.80
N ASN A 83 -3.81 -20.94 2.71
CA ASN A 83 -2.88 -22.08 2.72
C ASN A 83 -1.69 -21.87 3.66
N LYS A 84 -1.11 -20.66 3.67
CA LYS A 84 0.12 -20.38 4.41
C LYS A 84 -0.12 -19.97 5.86
N PHE A 85 -1.16 -19.18 6.11
CA PHE A 85 -1.42 -18.56 7.41
C PHE A 85 -2.75 -18.97 8.03
N ASN A 86 -3.52 -19.84 7.38
CA ASN A 86 -4.87 -20.23 7.79
C ASN A 86 -5.75 -18.99 8.04
N PHE A 87 -5.62 -18.01 7.13
CA PHE A 87 -6.31 -16.74 7.19
C PHE A 87 -7.43 -16.68 6.14
N ASP A 88 -8.67 -16.71 6.62
CA ASP A 88 -9.87 -16.53 5.79
C ASP A 88 -10.06 -15.06 5.40
N VAL A 89 -9.78 -14.75 4.15
CA VAL A 89 -9.87 -13.39 3.59
C VAL A 89 -11.33 -13.08 3.21
N ASN A 90 -12.12 -12.65 4.19
CA ASN A 90 -13.58 -12.49 4.07
C ASN A 90 -14.09 -11.05 3.82
N MET A 91 -13.20 -10.10 3.57
CA MET A 91 -13.54 -8.71 3.24
C MET A 91 -13.91 -8.50 1.76
N LYS A 92 -14.38 -7.29 1.44
CA LYS A 92 -14.64 -6.92 0.05
C LYS A 92 -13.42 -6.29 -0.60
N PHE A 93 -13.33 -6.53 -1.90
CA PHE A 93 -12.34 -5.93 -2.77
C PHE A 93 -13.04 -4.97 -3.73
N HIS A 94 -12.67 -3.71 -3.71
CA HIS A 94 -13.21 -2.66 -4.56
C HIS A 94 -12.23 -2.33 -5.68
N LEU A 95 -12.63 -2.64 -6.92
CA LEU A 95 -11.81 -2.43 -8.10
C LEU A 95 -12.42 -1.30 -8.90
N PHE A 96 -11.66 -0.23 -9.13
CA PHE A 96 -12.20 0.97 -9.74
C PHE A 96 -11.14 1.72 -10.54
N VAL A 97 -11.60 2.66 -11.37
CA VAL A 97 -10.75 3.70 -11.96
C VAL A 97 -10.93 4.99 -11.16
N GLY A 98 -9.85 5.50 -10.59
CA GLY A 98 -9.80 6.71 -9.76
C GLY A 98 -9.17 7.91 -10.48
N ALA A 99 -8.79 8.94 -9.73
CA ALA A 99 -8.22 10.18 -10.27
C ALA A 99 -6.72 10.32 -9.94
N PHE A 100 -5.97 9.23 -10.09
CA PHE A 100 -4.52 9.17 -9.89
C PHE A 100 -4.06 9.60 -8.47
N GLY A 101 -4.87 9.33 -7.45
CA GLY A 101 -4.54 9.53 -6.04
C GLY A 101 -3.64 8.42 -5.49
N SER A 102 -4.26 7.44 -4.83
CA SER A 102 -3.60 6.23 -4.32
C SER A 102 -3.76 5.07 -5.32
N ASN A 103 -2.83 4.11 -5.30
CA ASN A 103 -2.86 2.91 -6.15
C ASN A 103 -3.64 1.76 -5.49
N ALA A 104 -3.42 1.54 -4.20
CA ALA A 104 -4.20 0.65 -3.37
C ALA A 104 -4.26 1.19 -1.94
N PHE A 105 -5.24 0.74 -1.16
CA PHE A 105 -5.35 1.02 0.27
C PHE A 105 -6.36 0.08 0.93
N VAL A 106 -6.22 -0.07 2.24
CA VAL A 106 -7.25 -0.60 3.12
C VAL A 106 -8.10 0.55 3.66
N GLU A 107 -9.42 0.33 3.78
CA GLU A 107 -10.33 1.23 4.49
C GLU A 107 -9.80 1.59 5.88
N ARG A 108 -10.17 2.76 6.42
CA ARG A 108 -9.67 3.18 7.74
C ARG A 108 -10.22 2.36 8.92
N GLU A 109 -11.16 1.43 8.67
CA GLU A 109 -11.53 0.43 9.67
C GLU A 109 -10.34 -0.51 9.95
N ILE A 110 -10.23 -0.99 11.19
CA ILE A 110 -9.10 -1.85 11.61
C ILE A 110 -9.05 -3.13 10.75
N ILE A 111 -10.22 -3.70 10.45
CA ILE A 111 -10.38 -4.85 9.56
C ILE A 111 -11.43 -4.42 8.53
N GLY A 112 -10.99 -3.67 7.52
CA GLY A 112 -11.86 -3.06 6.52
C GLY A 112 -11.73 -3.64 5.12
N ASP A 113 -12.47 -3.04 4.19
CA ASP A 113 -12.45 -3.41 2.78
C ASP A 113 -11.13 -2.95 2.09
N ILE A 114 -10.76 -3.62 0.99
CA ILE A 114 -9.51 -3.36 0.25
C ILE A 114 -9.83 -2.73 -1.10
N PHE A 115 -9.10 -1.69 -1.47
CA PHE A 115 -9.37 -0.85 -2.63
C PHE A 115 -8.19 -0.84 -3.61
N PHE A 116 -8.48 -0.99 -4.91
CA PHE A 116 -7.50 -0.98 -6.00
C PHE A 116 -7.91 -0.02 -7.11
N ALA A 117 -7.08 1.00 -7.34
CA ALA A 117 -7.26 2.01 -8.38
C ALA A 117 -6.47 1.61 -9.64
N ALA A 118 -7.15 1.03 -10.61
CA ALA A 118 -6.54 0.38 -11.78
C ALA A 118 -5.63 1.32 -12.60
N GLU A 119 -5.93 2.62 -12.67
CA GLU A 119 -5.15 3.58 -13.44
C GLU A 119 -3.72 3.80 -12.92
N LYS A 120 -3.45 3.39 -11.67
CA LYS A 120 -2.14 3.48 -11.04
C LYS A 120 -1.42 2.15 -10.87
N LEU A 121 -2.04 1.03 -11.26
CA LEU A 121 -1.42 -0.29 -11.16
C LEU A 121 -0.61 -0.59 -12.41
N SER A 122 0.39 -1.44 -12.26
CA SER A 122 1.08 -2.04 -13.41
C SER A 122 0.23 -3.22 -13.93
N PRO A 123 0.10 -3.40 -15.27
CA PRO A 123 -0.64 -4.52 -15.84
C PRO A 123 0.10 -5.87 -15.73
N ASP A 124 1.33 -5.88 -15.23
CA ASP A 124 2.08 -7.13 -15.02
C ASP A 124 1.50 -7.95 -13.87
N SER A 125 1.24 -9.24 -14.13
CA SER A 125 0.60 -10.12 -13.15
C SER A 125 1.39 -10.29 -11.84
N ASN A 126 2.72 -10.27 -11.86
CA ASN A 126 3.53 -10.38 -10.65
C ASN A 126 3.46 -9.11 -9.81
N HIS A 127 3.41 -7.95 -10.45
CA HIS A 127 3.22 -6.68 -9.75
C HIS A 127 1.86 -6.64 -9.06
N LEU A 128 0.80 -7.10 -9.74
CA LEU A 128 -0.54 -7.22 -9.19
C LEU A 128 -0.60 -8.20 -8.00
N ARG A 129 0.02 -9.37 -8.13
CA ARG A 129 0.11 -10.35 -7.03
C ARG A 129 0.75 -9.76 -5.78
N ILE A 130 1.88 -9.05 -5.93
CA ILE A 130 2.59 -8.45 -4.79
C ILE A 130 1.72 -7.40 -4.09
N ILE A 131 1.16 -6.44 -4.84
CA ILE A 131 0.39 -5.37 -4.19
C ILE A 131 -0.88 -5.91 -3.52
N ILE A 132 -1.55 -6.91 -4.11
CA ILE A 132 -2.68 -7.58 -3.47
C ILE A 132 -2.23 -8.29 -2.20
N ALA A 133 -1.10 -8.99 -2.24
CA ALA A 133 -0.55 -9.65 -1.06
C ALA A 133 -0.17 -8.66 0.04
N HIS A 134 0.33 -7.47 -0.32
CA HIS A 134 0.67 -6.40 0.61
C HIS A 134 -0.57 -5.87 1.34
N GLU A 135 -1.64 -5.52 0.61
CA GLU A 135 -2.85 -4.98 1.23
C GLU A 135 -3.56 -6.02 2.13
N ILE A 136 -3.61 -7.29 1.72
CA ILE A 136 -4.11 -8.38 2.59
C ILE A 136 -3.19 -8.52 3.82
N GLY A 137 -1.88 -8.28 3.66
CA GLY A 137 -0.91 -8.32 4.76
C GLY A 137 -1.20 -7.30 5.86
N HIS A 138 -1.67 -6.10 5.52
CA HIS A 138 -2.13 -5.12 6.51
C HIS A 138 -3.30 -5.63 7.33
N ILE A 139 -4.31 -6.23 6.68
CA ILE A 139 -5.48 -6.82 7.36
C ILE A 139 -5.04 -7.99 8.24
N TYR A 140 -4.26 -8.92 7.70
CA TYR A 140 -3.77 -10.07 8.46
C TYR A 140 -3.03 -9.63 9.72
N HIS A 141 -2.13 -8.65 9.60
CA HIS A 141 -1.40 -8.10 10.75
C HIS A 141 -2.35 -7.48 11.79
N ASN A 142 -3.35 -6.71 11.35
CA ASN A 142 -4.34 -6.14 12.26
C ASN A 142 -5.17 -7.24 12.97
N VAL A 143 -5.52 -8.33 12.28
CA VAL A 143 -6.21 -9.48 12.88
C VAL A 143 -5.33 -10.18 13.92
N MET A 144 -4.02 -10.36 13.65
CA MET A 144 -3.08 -10.94 14.61
C MET A 144 -2.93 -10.07 15.86
N LEU A 145 -2.81 -8.75 15.70
CA LEU A 145 -2.77 -7.81 16.82
C LEU A 145 -4.08 -7.81 17.62
N GLN A 146 -5.23 -7.82 16.95
CA GLN A 146 -6.54 -7.93 17.60
C GLN A 146 -6.64 -9.20 18.43
N ASN A 147 -6.21 -10.34 17.89
CA ASN A 147 -6.22 -11.63 18.58
C ASN A 147 -5.26 -11.67 19.77
N ASP A 148 -4.16 -10.91 19.72
CA ASP A 148 -3.20 -10.73 20.81
C ASP A 148 -3.68 -9.70 21.87
N GLY A 149 -4.83 -9.04 21.65
CA GLY A 149 -5.47 -8.16 22.62
C GLY A 149 -5.13 -6.67 22.47
N MET A 150 -4.75 -6.22 21.27
CA MET A 150 -4.46 -4.82 20.96
C MET A 150 -5.63 -3.89 21.32
N ASP A 151 -5.35 -2.84 22.10
CA ASP A 151 -6.30 -1.77 22.40
C ASP A 151 -6.18 -0.65 21.36
N TRP A 152 -6.98 -0.75 20.30
CA TRP A 152 -6.98 0.22 19.20
C TRP A 152 -7.33 1.65 19.60
N SER A 153 -7.96 1.85 20.77
CA SER A 153 -8.23 3.21 21.26
C SER A 153 -6.95 3.95 21.70
N LYS A 154 -5.88 3.20 21.94
CA LYS A 154 -4.54 3.71 22.32
C LYS A 154 -3.52 3.59 21.18
N ALA A 155 -3.92 3.09 20.02
CA ALA A 155 -3.02 2.93 18.89
C ALA A 155 -2.58 4.30 18.36
N GLU A 156 -1.27 4.54 18.39
CA GLU A 156 -0.68 5.80 17.92
C GLU A 156 -0.47 5.78 16.40
N TRP A 157 -1.57 5.77 15.63
CA TRP A 157 -1.57 5.62 14.17
C TRP A 157 -0.71 6.63 13.40
N ASN A 158 -0.43 7.80 14.00
CA ASN A 158 0.37 8.86 13.38
C ASN A 158 1.86 8.81 13.80
N GLU A 159 2.28 7.86 14.63
CA GLU A 159 3.69 7.71 15.01
C GLU A 159 4.49 7.07 13.88
N ALA A 160 5.68 7.63 13.63
CA ALA A 160 6.57 7.20 12.55
C ALA A 160 6.95 5.71 12.66
N SER A 161 7.20 5.23 13.88
CA SER A 161 7.54 3.82 14.14
C SER A 161 6.39 2.87 13.80
N VAL A 162 5.13 3.30 14.02
CA VAL A 162 3.95 2.52 13.64
C VAL A 162 3.83 2.43 12.12
N GLY A 163 4.00 3.54 11.40
CA GLY A 163 4.00 3.54 9.94
C GLY A 163 5.10 2.65 9.36
N LEU A 164 6.34 2.85 9.82
CA LEU A 164 7.51 2.06 9.43
C LEU A 164 7.27 0.56 9.66
N TYR A 165 6.77 0.21 10.85
CA TYR A 165 6.50 -1.17 11.19
C TYR A 165 5.41 -1.79 10.33
N ARG A 166 4.27 -1.11 10.17
CA ARG A 166 3.12 -1.65 9.43
C ARG A 166 3.40 -1.86 7.96
N GLU A 167 4.09 -0.93 7.30
CA GLU A 167 4.53 -1.13 5.91
C GLU A 167 5.57 -2.25 5.82
N GLY A 168 6.51 -2.30 6.76
CA GLY A 168 7.49 -3.39 6.85
C GLY A 168 6.86 -4.78 6.99
N VAL A 169 5.84 -4.93 7.84
CA VAL A 169 5.14 -6.21 8.03
C VAL A 169 4.38 -6.61 6.78
N ALA A 170 3.68 -5.67 6.14
CA ALA A 170 2.94 -5.95 4.91
C ALA A 170 3.86 -6.31 3.74
N THR A 171 5.00 -5.63 3.60
CA THR A 171 6.03 -5.96 2.60
C THR A 171 6.69 -7.30 2.91
N TYR A 172 7.01 -7.59 4.18
CA TYR A 172 7.52 -8.91 4.58
C TYR A 172 6.51 -10.02 4.25
N LEU A 173 5.23 -9.84 4.56
CA LEU A 173 4.17 -10.79 4.24
C LEU A 173 4.01 -10.99 2.72
N SER A 174 4.10 -9.92 1.92
CA SER A 174 4.03 -10.05 0.46
C SER A 174 5.23 -10.84 -0.11
N LYS A 175 6.43 -10.68 0.45
CA LYS A 175 7.62 -11.53 0.16
C LYS A 175 7.40 -13.00 0.58
N GLN A 176 6.65 -13.23 1.65
CA GLN A 176 6.33 -14.57 2.11
C GLN A 176 5.32 -15.29 1.22
N ILE A 177 4.33 -14.57 0.68
CA ILE A 177 3.31 -15.10 -0.23
C ILE A 177 3.90 -15.28 -1.64
N MET A 178 4.51 -14.23 -2.19
CA MET A 178 5.10 -14.24 -3.52
C MET A 178 6.62 -14.36 -3.41
N LYS A 179 7.20 -15.51 -3.76
CA LYS A 179 8.65 -15.75 -3.69
C LYS A 179 9.32 -15.67 -5.06
N GLY A 180 10.60 -15.32 -5.07
CA GLY A 180 11.47 -15.44 -6.25
C GLY A 180 11.32 -14.33 -7.28
N LEU A 181 10.71 -13.20 -6.90
CA LEU A 181 10.65 -12.00 -7.74
C LEU A 181 11.86 -11.10 -7.46
N ASN A 182 12.12 -10.15 -8.36
CA ASN A 182 13.15 -9.14 -8.12
C ASN A 182 12.77 -8.34 -6.85
N GLU A 183 13.73 -8.19 -5.95
CA GLU A 183 13.55 -7.57 -4.63
C GLU A 183 12.94 -6.17 -4.73
N SER A 184 13.32 -5.37 -5.73
CA SER A 184 12.82 -3.99 -5.87
C SER A 184 11.31 -3.92 -6.12
N VAL A 185 10.71 -4.96 -6.71
CA VAL A 185 9.29 -5.00 -7.06
C VAL A 185 8.40 -5.02 -5.80
N TYR A 186 8.88 -5.58 -4.68
CA TYR A 186 8.14 -5.60 -3.41
C TYR A 186 7.91 -4.20 -2.82
N TYR A 187 8.67 -3.20 -3.29
CA TYR A 187 8.61 -1.82 -2.79
C TYR A 187 7.99 -0.85 -3.80
N SER A 188 8.30 -1.02 -5.09
CA SER A 188 7.82 -0.15 -6.17
C SER A 188 6.51 -0.62 -6.79
N TYR A 189 6.19 -1.92 -6.69
CA TYR A 189 5.08 -2.59 -7.39
C TYR A 189 5.15 -2.41 -8.91
N ASN A 190 6.36 -2.22 -9.44
CA ASN A 190 6.69 -2.12 -10.86
C ASN A 190 8.19 -2.40 -11.09
N ASN A 191 8.66 -2.28 -12.34
CA ASN A 191 10.07 -2.53 -12.69
C ASN A 191 11.01 -1.33 -12.49
N ASP A 192 10.55 -0.21 -11.94
CA ASP A 192 11.35 1.03 -11.82
C ASP A 192 12.17 1.11 -10.51
N GLY A 193 11.94 0.17 -9.58
CA GLY A 193 12.48 0.23 -8.22
C GLY A 193 13.96 -0.13 -8.06
N GLU A 194 14.60 -0.71 -9.09
CA GLU A 194 15.95 -1.28 -8.98
C GLU A 194 16.98 -0.24 -8.48
N ARG A 195 16.90 1.00 -8.99
CA ARG A 195 17.78 2.08 -8.56
C ARG A 195 17.57 2.47 -7.10
N TRP A 196 16.34 2.33 -6.59
CA TRP A 196 16.00 2.69 -5.23
C TRP A 196 16.54 1.65 -4.27
N LEU A 197 16.38 0.37 -4.63
CA LEU A 197 16.96 -0.75 -3.90
C LEU A 197 18.49 -0.64 -3.83
N GLN A 198 19.14 -0.42 -4.97
CA GLN A 198 20.60 -0.28 -5.00
C GLN A 198 21.07 0.89 -4.12
N TYR A 199 20.38 2.04 -4.22
CA TYR A 199 20.71 3.19 -3.39
C TYR A 199 20.52 2.91 -1.90
N TYR A 200 19.42 2.24 -1.53
CA TYR A 200 19.15 1.85 -0.14
C TYR A 200 20.26 0.96 0.40
N ILE A 201 20.65 -0.09 -0.32
CA ILE A 201 21.72 -1.02 0.09
C ILE A 201 23.04 -0.29 0.29
N GLU A 202 23.39 0.65 -0.60
CA GLU A 202 24.64 1.40 -0.52
C GLU A 202 24.67 2.45 0.59
N ASN A 203 23.49 2.92 1.04
CA ASN A 203 23.36 4.09 1.91
C ASN A 203 22.50 3.84 3.16
N GLU A 204 22.27 2.58 3.54
CA GLU A 204 21.34 2.20 4.61
C GLU A 204 21.58 2.99 5.91
N GLU A 205 22.84 3.05 6.37
CA GLU A 205 23.23 3.81 7.57
C GLU A 205 22.88 5.29 7.49
N HIS A 206 23.08 5.90 6.31
CA HIS A 206 22.76 7.31 6.10
C HIS A 206 21.25 7.54 6.12
N ILE A 207 20.49 6.61 5.53
CA ILE A 207 19.03 6.63 5.48
C ILE A 207 18.44 6.45 6.89
N LYS A 208 18.94 5.48 7.68
CA LYS A 208 18.56 5.28 9.08
C LYS A 208 18.78 6.54 9.91
N LYS A 209 19.97 7.14 9.78
CA LYS A 209 20.32 8.38 10.48
C LYS A 209 19.37 9.52 10.12
N ARG A 210 19.07 9.73 8.83
CA ARG A 210 18.16 10.80 8.40
C ARG A 210 16.74 10.58 8.90
N PHE A 211 16.24 9.33 8.90
CA PHE A 211 14.93 9.00 9.46
C PHE A 211 14.87 9.31 10.96
N LEU A 212 15.93 8.96 11.71
CA LEU A 212 16.03 9.25 13.13
C LEU A 212 16.10 10.76 13.42
N GLU A 213 16.85 11.53 12.64
CA GLU A 213 16.90 12.99 12.72
C GLU A 213 15.50 13.59 12.52
N ASP A 214 14.79 13.15 11.48
CA ASP A 214 13.41 13.57 11.21
C ASP A 214 12.46 13.27 12.37
N TYR A 215 12.65 12.11 13.01
CA TYR A 215 11.87 11.73 14.18
C TYR A 215 12.15 12.66 15.38
N ILE A 216 13.42 12.91 15.69
CA ILE A 216 13.86 13.75 16.83
C ILE A 216 13.41 15.20 16.66
N GLU A 217 13.49 15.73 15.44
CA GLU A 217 13.04 17.09 15.11
C GLU A 217 11.50 17.26 15.18
N GLY A 218 10.77 16.16 15.31
CA GLY A 218 9.31 16.12 15.34
C GLY A 218 8.73 15.61 14.02
N TRP A 219 7.84 14.62 14.13
CA TRP A 219 7.20 13.98 12.99
C TRP A 219 6.03 14.82 12.46
N THR A 220 6.05 15.11 11.15
CA THR A 220 5.03 15.92 10.47
C THR A 220 4.47 15.17 9.27
N PHE A 221 3.34 15.64 8.73
CA PHE A 221 2.76 15.10 7.50
C PHE A 221 3.73 15.17 6.31
N GLU A 222 4.51 16.23 6.17
CA GLU A 222 5.50 16.32 5.09
C GLU A 222 6.62 15.29 5.25
N LYS A 223 7.03 14.97 6.48
CA LYS A 223 7.98 13.88 6.75
C LYS A 223 7.36 12.51 6.45
N GLU A 224 6.13 12.24 6.86
CA GLU A 224 5.44 11.01 6.48
C GLU A 224 5.36 10.86 4.95
N LYS A 225 4.98 11.93 4.25
CA LYS A 225 4.96 11.97 2.79
C LYS A 225 6.34 11.72 2.19
N GLU A 226 7.39 12.34 2.73
CA GLU A 226 8.78 12.16 2.29
C GLU A 226 9.20 10.68 2.30
N TRP A 227 8.87 9.98 3.38
CA TRP A 227 9.32 8.61 3.61
C TRP A 227 8.45 7.53 2.96
N PHE A 228 7.12 7.73 2.89
CA PHE A 228 6.17 6.66 2.55
C PHE A 228 5.34 6.90 1.29
N ARG A 229 5.30 8.12 0.74
CA ARG A 229 4.43 8.42 -0.42
C ARG A 229 5.22 8.56 -1.72
N LEU A 230 4.59 8.20 -2.83
CA LEU A 230 5.13 8.40 -4.19
C LEU A 230 5.40 9.87 -4.54
N SER A 231 4.85 10.81 -3.77
CA SER A 231 5.04 12.26 -3.96
C SER A 231 6.13 12.85 -3.05
N GLY A 232 6.82 12.01 -2.27
CA GLY A 232 8.00 12.36 -1.48
C GLY A 232 9.32 12.03 -2.18
N GLY A 233 10.36 11.74 -1.40
CA GLY A 233 11.68 11.32 -1.86
C GLY A 233 12.63 12.46 -2.23
N GLN A 234 12.44 13.65 -1.65
CA GLN A 234 13.30 14.82 -1.89
C GLN A 234 14.68 14.71 -1.27
N TYR A 235 14.84 14.03 -0.13
CA TYR A 235 16.14 13.93 0.55
C TYR A 235 17.18 13.19 -0.28
N PHE A 236 16.75 12.13 -0.95
CA PHE A 236 17.64 11.19 -1.62
C PHE A 236 17.35 11.03 -3.12
N GLY A 237 16.30 11.68 -3.64
CA GLY A 237 15.84 11.52 -5.02
C GLY A 237 15.06 10.21 -5.27
N TYR A 238 14.75 9.47 -4.21
CA TYR A 238 14.04 8.19 -4.25
C TYR A 238 12.89 8.21 -3.24
N ASN A 239 11.70 7.80 -3.68
CA ASN A 239 10.53 7.75 -2.81
C ASN A 239 10.43 6.40 -2.08
N ARG A 240 9.54 6.33 -1.08
CA ARG A 240 9.21 5.10 -0.34
C ARG A 240 10.38 4.41 0.37
N LEU A 241 11.46 5.12 0.68
CA LEU A 241 12.58 4.58 1.45
C LEU A 241 12.17 4.09 2.86
N GLY A 242 11.06 4.58 3.40
CA GLY A 242 10.47 4.06 4.63
C GLY A 242 10.03 2.60 4.55
N TYR A 243 9.67 2.08 3.37
CA TYR A 243 9.30 0.68 3.17
C TYR A 243 10.52 -0.24 3.30
N PHE A 244 11.66 0.17 2.76
CA PHE A 244 12.92 -0.55 2.89
C PHE A 244 13.38 -0.61 4.35
N LEU A 245 13.39 0.54 5.03
CA LEU A 245 13.69 0.61 6.47
C LEU A 245 12.74 -0.25 7.31
N GLY A 246 11.44 -0.18 7.03
CA GLY A 246 10.42 -0.98 7.71
C GLY A 246 10.66 -2.48 7.54
N THR A 247 10.93 -2.91 6.32
CA THR A 247 11.18 -4.31 5.99
C THR A 247 12.47 -4.79 6.65
N ALA A 248 13.54 -4.00 6.62
CA ALA A 248 14.81 -4.33 7.31
C ALA A 248 14.64 -4.45 8.83
N PHE A 249 13.86 -3.57 9.45
CA PHE A 249 13.53 -3.71 10.87
C PHE A 249 12.72 -4.97 11.16
N VAL A 250 11.72 -5.29 10.34
CA VAL A 250 10.94 -6.52 10.49
C VAL A 250 11.81 -7.76 10.30
N GLU A 251 12.69 -7.79 9.31
CA GLU A 251 13.64 -8.89 9.11
C GLU A 251 14.60 -9.03 10.31
N TYR A 252 15.03 -7.91 10.91
CA TYR A 252 15.75 -7.93 12.18
C TYR A 252 14.92 -8.55 13.32
N VAL A 253 13.62 -8.22 13.41
CA VAL A 253 12.71 -8.83 14.41
C VAL A 253 12.59 -10.33 14.20
N VAL A 254 12.42 -10.78 12.95
CA VAL A 254 12.38 -12.21 12.59
C VAL A 254 13.66 -12.92 13.02
N GLN A 255 14.83 -12.33 12.74
CA GLN A 255 16.12 -12.93 13.09
C GLN A 255 16.34 -13.01 14.60
N ALA A 256 15.90 -12.00 15.34
CA ALA A 256 16.13 -11.91 16.78
C ALA A 256 15.12 -12.71 17.62
N TRP A 257 13.84 -12.76 17.21
CA TRP A 257 12.74 -13.30 18.02
C TRP A 257 11.85 -14.31 17.29
N GLY A 258 12.03 -14.50 15.98
CA GLY A 258 11.24 -15.42 15.16
C GLY A 258 10.05 -14.75 14.48
N GLU A 259 9.54 -15.40 13.43
CA GLU A 259 8.49 -14.85 12.55
C GLU A 259 7.18 -14.58 13.29
N SER A 260 6.78 -15.43 14.23
CA SER A 260 5.54 -15.23 15.00
C SER A 260 5.55 -13.94 15.81
N GLU A 261 6.73 -13.46 16.22
CA GLU A 261 6.85 -12.25 17.01
C GLU A 261 6.47 -11.02 16.18
N VAL A 262 6.79 -11.01 14.88
CA VAL A 262 6.44 -9.92 13.96
C VAL A 262 4.94 -9.61 13.99
N PHE A 263 4.09 -10.62 14.09
CA PHE A 263 2.65 -10.37 14.00
C PHE A 263 2.04 -9.79 15.29
N THR A 264 2.80 -9.75 16.39
CA THR A 264 2.33 -9.28 17.70
C THR A 264 3.27 -8.28 18.37
N PHE A 265 4.39 -7.94 17.73
CA PHE A 265 5.46 -7.14 18.32
C PHE A 265 4.97 -5.77 18.82
N TRP A 266 4.10 -5.12 18.04
CA TRP A 266 3.56 -3.80 18.41
C TRP A 266 2.78 -3.84 19.73
N ASN A 267 2.06 -4.93 20.01
CA ASN A 267 1.28 -5.06 21.23
C ASN A 267 2.15 -5.49 22.44
N LYS A 268 3.18 -6.31 22.20
CA LYS A 268 4.01 -6.90 23.26
C LYS A 268 5.19 -6.04 23.70
N HIS A 269 5.69 -5.18 22.81
CA HIS A 269 6.92 -4.41 23.03
C HIS A 269 6.69 -2.92 22.95
N ASN A 270 7.71 -2.15 23.34
CA ASN A 270 7.69 -0.71 23.13
C ASN A 270 8.18 -0.41 21.72
N LEU A 271 7.30 -0.59 20.73
CA LEU A 271 7.63 -0.47 19.30
C LEU A 271 8.41 0.81 18.99
N LYS A 272 8.00 1.94 19.55
CA LYS A 272 8.69 3.22 19.40
C LYS A 272 10.13 3.13 19.88
N ARG A 273 10.36 2.70 21.11
CA ARG A 273 11.71 2.55 21.65
C ARG A 273 12.54 1.58 20.82
N ASP A 274 12.00 0.42 20.48
CA ASP A 274 12.75 -0.65 19.82
C ASP A 274 13.14 -0.28 18.38
N VAL A 275 12.27 0.42 17.66
CA VAL A 275 12.61 1.01 16.34
C VAL A 275 13.72 2.04 16.49
N MET A 276 13.63 2.95 17.47
CA MET A 276 14.66 3.99 17.66
C MET A 276 16.01 3.38 18.09
N ASP A 277 16.00 2.39 18.98
CA ASP A 277 17.20 1.68 19.41
C ASP A 277 17.82 0.90 18.22
N TRP A 278 17.02 0.38 17.28
CA TRP A 278 17.50 -0.26 16.06
C TRP A 278 18.07 0.74 15.03
N LEU A 279 17.47 1.93 14.90
CA LEU A 279 17.94 2.97 13.98
C LEU A 279 19.36 3.47 14.31
N VAL A 280 19.83 3.28 15.56
CA VAL A 280 21.17 3.69 16.03
C VAL A 280 22.23 2.60 15.86
N LYS A 281 21.83 1.34 15.66
CA LYS A 281 22.75 0.20 15.45
C LYS A 281 23.35 0.20 14.07
#